data_AF-A0A942L7R2-F1
#
_entry.id   AF-A0A942L7R2-F1
#
_cell.length_a   1.000
_cell.length_b   1.000
_cell.length_c   1.000
_cell.angle_alpha   90.00
_cell.angle_beta   90.00
_cell.angle_gamma   90.00
#
_symmetry.space_group_name_H-M   'P 1'
#
loop_
_entity.id
_entity.type
_entity.pdbx_description
1 polymer ?
#
loop_
_entity_poly.entity_id
_entity_poly.type
_entity_poly.pdbx_seq_one_letter_code
_entity_poly.pdbx_strand_id
1 'polypeptide(L)'
;MSYGAGHVIDMINRMKQNRDQRPSKRAKFKENQREPIYTSSQKSTIANFKTVPEKELNKMKTIIRQRAKTESKRELIILGFLFLYGLILTIGLLLWLN
;
A
#
# COMPACT_ATOMS: atom_id res chain seq x y z
N MET A 1 13.91 -22.05 50.87
CA MET A 1 12.78 -21.78 49.95
C MET A 1 12.24 -23.12 49.51
N SER A 2 10.96 -23.38 49.80
CA SER A 2 10.33 -24.70 49.69
C SER A 2 10.38 -25.23 48.25
N TYR A 3 10.98 -26.41 48.06
CA TYR A 3 10.94 -27.20 46.82
C TYR A 3 9.54 -27.79 46.54
N GLY A 4 8.47 -27.17 47.04
CA GLY A 4 7.11 -27.71 47.07
C GLY A 4 6.12 -26.88 46.26
N ALA A 5 5.22 -27.59 45.57
CA ALA A 5 4.01 -27.16 44.85
C ALA A 5 4.14 -25.97 43.86
N GLY A 6 4.62 -24.80 44.29
CA GLY A 6 4.76 -23.61 43.45
C GLY A 6 5.72 -23.79 42.27
N HIS A 7 6.83 -24.52 42.46
CA HIS A 7 7.75 -24.85 41.36
C HIS A 7 7.13 -25.80 40.33
N VAL A 8 6.32 -26.76 40.78
CA VAL A 8 5.62 -27.69 39.88
C VAL A 8 4.53 -26.95 39.10
N ILE A 9 3.80 -26.05 39.77
CA ILE A 9 2.79 -25.20 39.11
C ILE A 9 3.44 -24.25 38.11
N ASP A 10 4.58 -23.63 38.44
CA ASP A 10 5.34 -22.79 37.50
C ASP A 10 5.81 -23.61 36.28
N MET A 11 6.30 -24.83 36.50
CA MET A 11 6.73 -25.72 35.42
C MET A 11 5.56 -26.11 34.50
N ILE A 12 4.39 -26.41 35.07
CA ILE A 12 3.16 -26.68 34.30
C ILE A 12 2.74 -25.47 33.48
N ASN A 13 2.80 -24.26 34.06
CA ASN A 13 2.43 -23.03 33.37
C ASN A 13 3.38 -22.72 32.21
N ARG A 14 4.70 -22.89 32.40
CA ARG A 14 5.70 -22.77 31.33
C ARG A 14 5.49 -23.78 30.22
N MET A 15 5.17 -25.04 30.55
CA MET A 15 4.86 -26.06 29.55
C MET A 15 3.62 -25.72 28.72
N LYS A 16 2.57 -25.17 29.35
CA LYS A 16 1.37 -24.71 28.64
C LYS A 16 1.67 -23.55 27.69
N GLN A 17 2.41 -22.55 28.15
CA GLN A 17 2.84 -21.41 27.32
C GLN A 17 3.69 -21.87 26.13
N ASN A 18 4.67 -22.75 26.36
CA ASN A 18 5.52 -23.29 25.30
C ASN A 18 4.74 -24.10 24.26
N ARG A 19 3.70 -24.82 24.69
CA ARG A 19 2.82 -25.59 23.79
C ARG A 19 2.04 -24.68 22.85
N ASP A 20 1.59 -23.53 23.32
CA ASP A 20 0.77 -22.60 22.53
C ASP A 20 1.64 -21.68 21.64
N GLN A 21 2.93 -21.54 21.95
CA GLN A 21 3.92 -20.90 21.08
C GLN A 21 4.44 -21.79 19.94
N ARG A 22 4.10 -23.09 19.92
CA ARG A 22 4.54 -24.03 18.87
C ARG A 22 4.12 -23.52 17.49
N PRO A 23 5.01 -23.56 16.48
CA PRO A 23 4.68 -23.13 15.12
C PRO A 23 3.42 -23.80 14.54
N SER A 24 3.12 -25.04 14.93
CA SER A 24 1.91 -25.77 14.53
C SER A 24 0.61 -25.21 15.14
N LYS A 25 0.70 -24.50 16.26
CA LYS A 25 -0.42 -23.83 16.93
C LYS A 25 -0.49 -22.32 16.68
N ARG A 26 0.57 -21.73 16.11
CA ARG A 26 0.52 -20.35 15.67
C ARG A 26 -0.55 -20.24 14.57
N ALA A 27 -1.50 -19.34 14.77
CA ALA A 27 -2.43 -19.00 13.70
C ALA A 27 -1.59 -18.55 12.49
N LYS A 28 -1.73 -19.23 11.36
CA LYS A 28 -1.10 -18.77 10.12
C LYS A 28 -1.52 -17.32 9.89
N PHE A 29 -0.58 -16.48 9.48
CA PHE A 29 -0.88 -15.11 9.08
C PHE A 29 -1.90 -15.17 7.93
N LYS A 30 -3.16 -14.89 8.25
CA LYS A 30 -4.21 -14.70 7.26
C LYS A 30 -4.02 -13.28 6.76
N GLU A 31 -3.38 -13.14 5.61
CA GLU A 31 -3.02 -11.86 4.99
C GLU A 31 -4.22 -10.90 4.85
N ASN A 32 -5.44 -11.44 4.74
CA ASN A 32 -6.69 -10.67 4.78
C ASN A 32 -7.63 -11.17 5.89
N GLN A 33 -7.48 -10.64 7.12
CA GLN A 33 -8.51 -10.76 8.17
C GLN A 33 -9.44 -9.54 8.25
N ARG A 34 -9.62 -8.82 7.15
CA ARG A 34 -10.71 -7.84 7.04
C ARG A 34 -11.98 -8.58 6.63
N GLU A 35 -12.46 -9.47 7.47
CA GLU A 35 -13.88 -9.82 7.40
C GLU A 35 -14.64 -8.64 8.04
N PRO A 36 -15.50 -7.93 7.28
CA PRO A 36 -16.29 -6.85 7.84
C PRO A 36 -17.17 -7.40 8.96
N ILE A 37 -16.98 -6.88 10.17
CA ILE A 37 -17.69 -7.28 11.40
C ILE A 37 -19.22 -7.10 11.27
N TYR A 38 -19.69 -6.42 10.22
CA TYR A 38 -21.09 -6.14 9.92
C TYR A 38 -21.50 -6.64 8.53
N THR A 39 -21.48 -7.95 8.28
CA THR A 39 -22.12 -8.48 7.06
C THR A 39 -23.08 -9.63 7.37
N SER A 40 -24.05 -9.32 8.22
CA SER A 40 -25.41 -9.82 7.99
C SER A 40 -26.14 -8.76 7.14
N SER A 41 -26.24 -9.02 5.84
CA SER A 41 -27.18 -8.37 4.91
C SER A 41 -27.08 -6.86 4.63
N GLN A 42 -25.92 -6.19 4.70
CA GLN A 42 -25.81 -4.90 4.03
C GLN A 42 -25.44 -5.13 2.56
N LYS A 43 -26.49 -5.24 1.71
CA LYS A 43 -26.38 -4.92 0.29
C LYS A 43 -25.53 -3.66 0.21
N SER A 44 -24.39 -3.73 -0.48
CA SER A 44 -23.64 -2.53 -0.79
C SER A 44 -24.65 -1.51 -1.32
N THR A 45 -24.76 -0.36 -0.67
CA THR A 45 -25.49 0.76 -1.24
C THR A 45 -24.69 1.13 -2.48
N ILE A 46 -25.02 0.50 -3.61
CA ILE A 46 -24.45 0.85 -4.91
C ILE A 46 -24.65 2.35 -5.00
N ALA A 47 -23.56 3.09 -5.06
CA ALA A 47 -23.62 4.53 -5.16
C ALA A 47 -24.46 4.85 -6.41
N ASN A 48 -25.66 5.40 -6.20
CA ASN A 48 -26.51 5.83 -7.30
C ASN A 48 -25.87 7.08 -7.89
N PHE A 49 -25.02 6.90 -8.88
CA PHE A 49 -24.43 8.00 -9.62
C PHE A 49 -25.51 8.72 -10.41
N LYS A 50 -25.46 10.07 -10.40
CA LYS A 50 -26.33 10.88 -11.23
C LYS A 50 -26.03 10.57 -12.69
N THR A 51 -27.01 10.10 -13.44
CA THR A 51 -26.90 9.89 -14.88
C THR A 51 -26.85 11.25 -15.58
N VAL A 52 -25.72 11.54 -16.22
CA VAL A 52 -25.49 12.79 -16.97
C VAL A 52 -25.84 12.53 -18.45
N PRO A 53 -26.46 13.49 -19.16
CA PRO A 53 -26.71 13.36 -20.60
C PRO A 53 -25.41 13.11 -21.39
N GLU A 54 -25.46 12.27 -22.43
CA GLU A 54 -24.26 11.88 -23.20
C GLU A 54 -23.46 13.06 -23.74
N LYS A 55 -24.14 14.15 -24.13
CA LYS A 55 -23.49 15.37 -24.63
C LYS A 55 -22.61 16.02 -23.57
N GLU A 56 -23.06 16.07 -22.32
CA GLU A 56 -22.29 16.63 -21.21
C GLU A 56 -21.19 15.68 -20.77
N LEU A 57 -21.44 14.38 -20.76
CA LEU A 57 -20.45 13.36 -20.47
C LEU A 57 -19.26 13.43 -21.44
N ASN A 58 -19.54 13.57 -22.73
CA ASN A 58 -18.50 13.70 -23.75
C ASN A 58 -17.65 14.97 -23.56
N LYS A 59 -18.28 16.09 -23.19
CA LYS A 59 -17.55 17.34 -22.86
C LYS A 59 -16.65 17.16 -21.63
N MET A 60 -17.14 16.50 -20.58
CA MET A 60 -16.30 16.24 -19.39
C MET A 60 -15.12 15.33 -19.75
N LYS A 61 -15.36 14.28 -20.54
CA LYS A 61 -14.33 13.33 -20.97
C LYS A 61 -13.26 14.00 -21.82
N THR A 62 -13.62 14.90 -22.72
CA THR A 62 -12.64 15.64 -23.54
C THR A 62 -11.79 16.58 -22.71
N ILE A 63 -12.38 17.29 -21.74
CA ILE A 63 -11.65 18.17 -20.82
C ILE A 63 -10.63 17.37 -20.00
N ILE A 64 -11.05 16.24 -19.41
CA ILE A 64 -10.16 15.38 -18.62
C ILE A 64 -9.01 14.87 -19.49
N ARG A 65 -9.31 14.40 -20.71
CA ARG A 65 -8.28 13.92 -21.65
C ARG A 65 -7.31 15.02 -22.06
N GLN A 66 -7.78 16.24 -22.28
CA GLN A 66 -6.94 17.37 -22.65
C GLN A 66 -6.01 17.76 -21.50
N ARG A 67 -6.54 17.85 -20.26
CA ARG A 67 -5.74 18.13 -19.06
C ARG A 67 -4.64 17.10 -18.84
N ALA A 68 -5.00 15.81 -18.88
CA ALA A 68 -4.03 14.73 -18.75
C ALA A 68 -2.93 14.81 -19.82
N LYS A 69 -3.28 15.05 -21.09
CA LYS A 69 -2.30 15.22 -22.17
C LYS A 69 -1.37 16.41 -21.94
N THR A 70 -1.88 17.53 -21.42
CA THR A 70 -1.05 18.72 -21.13
C THR A 70 -0.11 18.49 -19.96
N GLU A 71 -0.56 17.79 -18.92
CA GLU A 71 0.26 17.46 -17.75
C GLU A 71 1.40 16.51 -18.13
N SER A 72 1.10 15.41 -18.85
CA SER A 72 2.15 14.48 -19.28
C SER A 72 3.21 15.12 -20.18
N LYS A 73 2.83 16.08 -21.04
CA LYS A 73 3.81 16.82 -21.86
C LYS A 73 4.73 17.70 -21.01
N ARG A 74 4.20 18.35 -19.98
CA ARG A 74 5.00 19.20 -19.08
C ARG A 74 6.02 18.37 -18.31
N GLU A 75 5.61 17.23 -17.78
CA GLU A 75 6.50 16.31 -17.06
C GLU A 75 7.65 15.84 -17.93
N LEU A 76 7.37 15.44 -19.18
CA LEU A 76 8.41 15.01 -20.14
C LEU A 76 9.39 16.14 -20.49
N ILE A 77 8.90 17.38 -20.64
CA ILE A 77 9.76 18.53 -20.91
C ILE A 77 10.68 18.81 -19.71
N ILE A 78 10.13 18.80 -18.49
CA ILE A 78 10.91 19.03 -17.25
C ILE A 78 11.98 17.94 -17.08
N LEU A 79 11.61 16.67 -17.26
CA LEU A 79 12.55 15.55 -17.19
C LEU A 79 13.64 15.66 -18.27
N GLY A 80 13.28 16.08 -19.48
CA GLY A 80 14.23 16.33 -20.56
C GLY A 80 15.27 17.38 -20.20
N PHE A 81 14.85 18.51 -19.64
CA PHE A 81 15.77 19.56 -19.19
C PHE A 81 16.68 19.09 -18.04
N LEU A 82 16.14 18.38 -17.06
CA LEU A 82 16.94 17.84 -15.95
C LEU A 82 18.01 16.87 -16.45
N PHE A 83 17.65 15.98 -17.39
CA PHE A 83 18.59 15.02 -17.97
C PHE A 83 19.70 15.72 -18.77
N LEU A 84 19.33 16.71 -19.58
CA LEU A 84 20.27 17.45 -20.43
C LEU A 84 21.24 18.29 -19.58
N TYR A 85 20.75 18.93 -18.52
CA TYR A 85 21.59 19.64 -17.56
C TYR A 85 22.53 18.69 -16.81
N GLY A 86 22.03 17.52 -16.40
CA GLY A 86 22.85 16.47 -15.79
C GLY A 86 23.99 16.01 -16.69
N LEU A 87 23.73 15.79 -17.99
CA LEU A 87 24.75 15.42 -18.97
C LEU A 87 25.82 16.50 -19.18
N ILE A 88 25.41 17.78 -19.23
CA ILE A 88 26.38 18.88 -19.38
C ILE A 88 27.31 18.94 -18.17
N LEU A 89 26.76 18.79 -16.96
CA LEU A 89 27.55 18.79 -15.73
C LEU A 89 28.53 17.60 -15.68
N THR A 90 28.11 16.40 -16.06
CA THR A 90 29.00 15.23 -16.04
C THR A 90 30.12 15.36 -17.07
N ILE A 91 29.84 15.86 -18.28
CA ILE A 91 30.86 16.12 -19.30
C ILE A 91 31.83 17.21 -18.83
N GLY A 92 31.32 18.30 -18.26
CA GLY A 92 32.16 19.37 -17.70
C GLY A 92 33.08 18.89 -16.58
N LEU A 93 32.57 18.04 -15.68
CA LEU A 93 33.36 17.42 -14.63
C LEU A 93 34.44 16.48 -15.18
N LEU A 94 34.11 15.67 -16.20
CA LEU A 94 35.09 14.78 -16.84
C LEU A 94 36.23 15.55 -17.49
N LEU A 95 35.92 16.65 -18.19
CA LEU A 95 36.94 17.53 -18.78
C LEU A 95 37.77 18.27 -17.73
N TRP A 96 37.21 18.57 -16.57
CA TRP A 96 37.96 19.21 -15.48
C TRP A 96 38.89 18.22 -14.75
N LEU A 97 38.48 16.96 -14.65
CA LEU A 97 39.24 15.93 -13.95
C LEU A 97 40.40 15.35 -14.78
N ASN A 98 40.35 15.52 -16.10
CA ASN A 98 41.31 14.99 -17.07
C ASN A 98 42.23 16.08 -17.61
#